data_AF-A0A537GDP8-F1
#
_entry.id   AF-A0A537GDP8-F1
#
_cell.length_a   1.000
_cell.length_b   1.000
_cell.length_c   1.000
_cell.angle_alpha   90.00
_cell.angle_beta   90.00
_cell.angle_gamma   90.00
#
_symmetry.space_group_name_H-M   'P 1'
#
loop_
_entity.id
_entity.type
_entity.pdbx_description
1 polymer ?
#
loop_
_entity_poly.entity_id
_entity_poly.type
_entity_poly.pdbx_seq_one_letter_code
_entity_poly.pdbx_strand_id
1 'polypeptide(L)'
;MSKDKITISRRSFYVLVSSLILLIVLTPIGVYWYAQRSDMHASWDVLSSYGEEFFIHTSDVAYQMRGNFGPWGDNTSRFYGGLEIADAEIVLSDIRSIDQPHKSQLYGIIMGLYAFRSSSGTFCGKPSDCPANVTDLQRAYFSTSLESLAFKVYNAYSNYRNYTSSISGVGPPFWYSGPAPPDERDLQDAYTIAVGLDS
;
A
#
# COMPACT_ATOMS: atom_id res chain seq x y z
N MET A 1 7.63 26.55 66.28
CA MET A 1 7.53 25.82 64.99
C MET A 1 8.84 25.07 64.78
N SER A 2 8.84 23.75 64.99
CA SER A 2 10.01 22.91 64.71
C SER A 2 10.30 22.94 63.22
N LYS A 3 11.49 23.38 62.83
CA LYS A 3 12.02 23.13 61.49
C LYS A 3 12.69 21.77 61.56
N ASP A 4 11.93 20.70 61.30
CA ASP A 4 12.50 19.37 61.17
C ASP A 4 13.50 19.40 60.00
N LYS A 5 14.79 19.30 60.34
CA LYS A 5 15.88 19.21 59.36
C LYS A 5 15.76 17.84 58.70
N ILE A 6 15.31 17.82 57.45
CA ILE A 6 15.32 16.62 56.62
C ILE A 6 16.79 16.25 56.36
N THR A 7 17.27 15.21 57.02
CA THR A 7 18.60 14.61 56.80
C THR A 7 18.49 13.49 55.76
N ILE A 8 18.81 13.80 54.51
CA ILE A 8 18.89 12.80 53.44
C ILE A 8 20.22 12.04 53.58
N SER A 9 20.16 10.71 53.66
CA SER A 9 21.37 9.88 53.67
C SER A 9 22.14 10.02 52.35
N ARG A 10 23.48 9.98 52.37
CA ARG A 10 24.30 10.02 51.14
C ARG A 10 23.85 9.00 50.09
N ARG A 11 23.46 7.79 50.53
CA ARG A 11 22.97 6.72 49.64
C ARG A 11 21.65 7.12 48.98
N SER A 12 20.71 7.67 49.74
CA SER A 12 19.43 8.17 49.23
C SER A 12 19.62 9.33 48.25
N PHE A 13 20.58 10.22 48.53
CA PHE A 13 20.93 11.32 47.63
C PHE A 13 21.44 10.80 46.27
N TYR A 14 22.41 9.87 46.27
CA TYR A 14 22.92 9.31 45.02
C TYR A 14 21.86 8.55 44.24
N VAL A 15 20.98 7.79 44.91
CA VAL A 15 19.87 7.10 44.22
C VAL A 15 18.93 8.11 43.56
N LEU A 16 18.53 9.18 44.26
CA LEU A 16 17.65 10.21 43.70
C LEU A 16 18.28 10.93 42.51
N VAL A 17 19.56 11.31 42.61
CA VAL A 17 20.28 11.97 41.52
C VAL A 17 20.44 11.02 40.33
N SER A 18 20.83 9.77 40.54
CA SER A 18 20.93 8.78 39.47
C SER A 18 19.59 8.50 38.80
N SER A 19 18.50 8.38 39.56
CA SER A 19 17.16 8.21 39.03
C SER A 19 16.70 9.43 38.24
N LEU A 20 17.02 10.65 38.70
CA LEU A 20 16.71 11.88 37.99
C LEU A 20 17.47 11.98 36.66
N ILE A 21 18.76 11.65 36.66
CA ILE A 21 19.57 11.60 35.44
C ILE A 21 19.00 10.56 34.47
N LEU A 22 18.64 9.37 34.96
CA LEU A 22 17.99 8.33 34.16
C LEU A 22 16.68 8.82 33.54
N LEU A 23 15.82 9.49 34.30
CA LEU A 23 14.58 10.05 33.78
C LEU A 23 14.84 11.12 32.71
N ILE A 24 15.77 12.04 32.95
CA ILE A 24 16.13 13.10 31.99
C ILE A 24 16.63 12.50 30.67
N VAL A 25 17.31 11.36 30.70
CA VAL A 25 17.80 10.67 29.49
C VAL A 25 16.72 9.80 28.84
N LEU A 26 15.97 9.01 29.63
CA LEU A 26 15.00 8.05 29.09
C LEU A 26 13.73 8.71 28.57
N THR A 27 13.29 9.83 29.15
CA THR A 27 12.09 10.54 28.69
C THR A 27 12.21 11.01 27.24
N PRO A 28 13.24 11.77 26.81
CA PRO A 28 13.34 12.18 25.41
C PRO A 28 13.54 11.00 24.46
N ILE A 29 14.26 9.95 24.87
CA ILE A 29 14.40 8.72 24.08
C ILE A 29 13.03 8.07 23.86
N GLY A 30 12.25 7.92 24.93
CA GLY A 30 10.91 7.34 24.86
C GLY A 30 9.95 8.16 24.00
N VAL A 31 9.98 9.49 24.11
CA VAL A 31 9.17 10.39 23.28
C VAL A 31 9.57 10.31 21.81
N TYR A 32 10.87 10.34 21.49
CA TYR A 32 11.36 10.22 20.13
C TYR A 32 10.99 8.86 19.51
N TRP A 33 11.23 7.77 20.25
CA TRP A 33 10.87 6.43 19.82
C TRP A 33 9.36 6.29 19.57
N TYR A 34 8.54 6.85 20.46
CA TYR A 34 7.08 6.85 20.31
C TYR A 34 6.64 7.62 19.05
N ALA A 35 7.16 8.83 18.84
CA ALA A 35 6.81 9.65 17.68
C ALA A 35 7.21 8.96 16.36
N GLN A 36 8.45 8.49 16.26
CA GLN A 36 8.95 7.79 15.07
C GLN A 36 8.09 6.57 14.72
N ARG A 37 7.66 5.81 15.74
CA ARG A 37 6.88 4.59 15.55
C ARG A 37 5.43 4.89 15.17
N SER A 38 4.84 5.91 15.78
CA SER A 38 3.50 6.41 15.43
C SER A 38 3.44 6.84 13.95
N ASP A 39 4.42 7.63 13.51
CA ASP A 39 4.48 8.12 12.12
C ASP A 39 4.66 6.96 11.12
N MET A 40 5.51 5.99 11.47
CA MET A 40 5.72 4.79 10.66
C MET A 40 4.42 3.99 10.50
N HIS A 41 3.70 3.71 11.59
CA HIS A 41 2.44 2.96 11.52
C HIS A 41 1.36 3.72 10.73
N ALA A 42 1.23 5.03 10.94
CA ALA A 42 0.32 5.86 10.15
C ALA A 42 0.64 5.78 8.64
N SER A 43 1.92 5.77 8.25
CA SER A 43 2.30 5.62 6.85
C SER A 43 1.91 4.26 6.26
N TRP A 44 2.00 3.18 7.05
CA TRP A 44 1.60 1.84 6.61
C TRP A 44 0.10 1.72 6.42
N ASP A 45 -0.68 2.39 7.26
CA ASP A 45 -2.15 2.38 7.14
C ASP A 45 -2.61 3.11 5.88
N VAL A 46 -1.96 4.23 5.55
CA VAL A 46 -2.16 4.93 4.28
C VAL A 46 -1.77 4.06 3.09
N LEU A 47 -0.58 3.44 3.13
CA LEU A 47 -0.12 2.52 2.06
C LEU A 47 -1.08 1.35 1.86
N SER A 48 -1.59 0.76 2.94
CA SER A 48 -2.55 -0.32 2.83
C SER A 48 -3.91 0.15 2.30
N SER A 49 -4.34 1.37 2.63
CA SER A 49 -5.57 1.96 2.07
C SER A 49 -5.43 2.14 0.56
N TYR A 50 -4.30 2.66 0.09
CA TYR A 50 -4.03 2.78 -1.34
C TYR A 50 -3.86 1.41 -2.01
N GLY A 51 -3.28 0.42 -1.33
CA GLY A 51 -3.24 -0.95 -1.84
C GLY A 51 -4.64 -1.56 -2.06
N GLU A 52 -5.60 -1.22 -1.20
CA GLU A 52 -7.01 -1.62 -1.32
C GLU A 52 -7.73 -0.85 -2.45
N GLU A 53 -7.49 0.45 -2.59
CA GLU A 53 -8.03 1.26 -3.68
C GLU A 53 -7.52 0.78 -5.05
N PHE A 54 -6.22 0.50 -5.16
CA PHE A 54 -5.62 -0.11 -6.34
C PHE A 54 -6.28 -1.45 -6.71
N PHE A 55 -6.54 -2.27 -5.69
CA PHE A 55 -7.21 -3.56 -5.86
C PHE A 55 -8.61 -3.39 -6.43
N ILE A 56 -9.38 -2.43 -5.92
CA ILE A 56 -10.75 -2.17 -6.38
C ILE A 56 -10.75 -1.81 -7.86
N HIS A 57 -9.98 -0.78 -8.26
CA HIS A 57 -9.92 -0.32 -9.64
C HIS A 57 -9.45 -1.44 -10.60
N THR A 58 -8.36 -2.12 -10.25
CA THR A 58 -7.77 -3.14 -11.12
C THR A 58 -8.64 -4.40 -11.23
N SER A 59 -9.27 -4.81 -10.12
CA SER A 59 -10.15 -5.98 -10.09
C SER A 59 -11.48 -5.73 -10.80
N ASP A 60 -12.00 -4.50 -10.75
CA ASP A 60 -13.22 -4.17 -11.50
C ASP A 60 -12.99 -4.32 -13.00
N VAL A 61 -11.85 -3.85 -13.51
CA VAL A 61 -11.45 -4.05 -14.92
C VAL A 61 -11.31 -5.54 -15.24
N ALA A 62 -10.64 -6.30 -14.37
CA ALA A 62 -10.49 -7.75 -14.54
C ALA A 62 -11.84 -8.47 -14.61
N TYR A 63 -12.80 -8.09 -13.75
CA TYR A 63 -14.13 -8.65 -13.69
C TYR A 63 -14.97 -8.29 -14.93
N GLN A 64 -14.89 -7.04 -15.38
CA GLN A 64 -15.51 -6.60 -16.63
C GLN A 64 -15.00 -7.45 -17.80
N MET A 65 -13.68 -7.63 -17.93
CA MET A 65 -13.06 -8.46 -18.99
C MET A 65 -13.55 -9.92 -18.99
N ARG A 66 -13.86 -10.48 -17.81
CA ARG A 66 -14.37 -11.84 -17.64
C ARG A 66 -15.83 -12.01 -18.08
N GLY A 67 -16.61 -10.92 -18.16
CA GLY A 67 -17.93 -10.90 -18.79
C GLY A 67 -19.15 -10.94 -17.86
N ASN A 68 -19.00 -10.59 -16.57
CA ASN A 68 -20.13 -10.57 -15.63
C ASN A 68 -20.73 -9.16 -15.39
N PHE A 69 -19.98 -8.07 -15.62
CA PHE A 69 -20.51 -6.69 -15.55
C PHE A 69 -20.66 -6.09 -16.96
N GLY A 70 -21.79 -6.38 -17.59
CA GLY A 70 -21.95 -6.16 -19.02
C GLY A 70 -21.01 -7.06 -19.85
N PRO A 71 -21.36 -7.36 -21.11
CA PRO A 71 -20.42 -8.06 -21.98
C PRO A 71 -19.24 -7.11 -22.25
N TRP A 72 -18.03 -7.50 -21.81
CA TRP A 72 -16.82 -6.89 -22.35
C TRP A 72 -16.87 -7.00 -23.88
N GLY A 73 -16.91 -5.83 -24.53
CA GLY A 73 -17.34 -5.73 -25.92
C GLY A 73 -18.31 -4.58 -26.14
N ASP A 74 -19.03 -4.10 -25.11
CA ASP A 74 -19.62 -2.77 -25.14
C ASP A 74 -18.50 -1.71 -25.06
N ASN A 75 -18.57 -0.72 -25.94
CA ASN A 75 -17.64 0.40 -25.95
C ASN A 75 -17.68 1.20 -24.64
N THR A 76 -18.83 1.19 -23.95
CA THR A 76 -18.99 1.83 -22.65
C THR A 76 -18.09 1.18 -21.60
N SER A 77 -18.16 -0.14 -21.44
CA SER A 77 -17.31 -0.89 -20.50
C SER A 77 -15.82 -0.72 -20.81
N ARG A 78 -15.45 -0.71 -22.10
CA ARG A 78 -14.06 -0.51 -22.52
C ARG A 78 -13.56 0.92 -22.31
N PHE A 79 -14.44 1.91 -22.33
CA PHE A 79 -14.09 3.28 -21.94
C PHE A 79 -13.89 3.37 -20.42
N TYR A 80 -14.85 2.89 -19.63
CA TYR A 80 -14.75 2.92 -18.17
C TYR A 80 -13.56 2.11 -17.65
N GLY A 81 -13.32 0.91 -18.17
CA GLY A 81 -12.16 0.13 -17.76
C GLY A 81 -10.83 0.84 -18.02
N GLY A 82 -10.76 1.71 -19.04
CA GLY A 82 -9.57 2.52 -19.29
C GLY A 82 -9.39 3.65 -18.26
N LEU A 83 -10.50 4.21 -17.74
CA LEU A 83 -10.47 5.17 -16.65
C LEU A 83 -10.05 4.51 -15.34
N GLU A 84 -10.59 3.33 -15.03
CA GLU A 84 -10.23 2.56 -13.84
C GLU A 84 -8.74 2.20 -13.82
N ILE A 85 -8.15 1.80 -14.95
CA ILE A 85 -6.68 1.59 -15.03
C ILE A 85 -5.91 2.90 -14.81
N ALA A 86 -6.41 4.04 -15.32
CA ALA A 86 -5.78 5.34 -15.09
C ALA A 86 -5.86 5.77 -13.61
N ASP A 87 -6.96 5.50 -12.93
CA ASP A 87 -7.10 5.74 -11.49
C ASP A 87 -6.16 4.81 -10.70
N ALA A 88 -6.02 3.55 -11.09
CA ALA A 88 -5.04 2.63 -10.53
C ALA A 88 -3.59 3.11 -10.71
N GLU A 89 -3.25 3.71 -11.86
CA GLU A 89 -1.95 4.38 -12.09
C GLU A 89 -1.70 5.53 -11.11
N ILE A 90 -2.73 6.33 -10.81
CA ILE A 90 -2.66 7.45 -9.86
C ILE A 90 -2.42 6.92 -8.44
N VAL A 91 -3.20 5.93 -8.00
CA VAL A 91 -3.06 5.31 -6.68
C VAL A 91 -1.65 4.72 -6.48
N LEU A 92 -1.10 4.04 -7.49
CA LEU A 92 0.29 3.57 -7.43
C LEU A 92 1.31 4.71 -7.36
N SER A 93 1.03 5.85 -7.99
CA SER A 93 1.90 7.04 -7.88
C SER A 93 1.90 7.59 -6.45
N ASP A 94 0.76 7.54 -5.76
CA ASP A 94 0.65 7.93 -4.36
C ASP A 94 1.40 6.96 -3.44
N ILE A 95 1.25 5.65 -3.64
CA ILE A 95 2.07 4.62 -2.97
C ILE A 95 3.55 4.90 -3.19
N ARG A 96 3.97 5.16 -4.43
CA ARG A 96 5.37 5.47 -4.81
C ARG A 96 5.90 6.75 -4.16
N SER A 97 5.03 7.71 -3.86
CA SER A 97 5.42 8.94 -3.17
C SER A 97 5.72 8.72 -1.69
N ILE A 98 5.17 7.67 -1.08
CA ILE A 98 5.38 7.29 0.31
C ILE A 98 6.48 6.24 0.42
N ASP A 99 6.40 5.18 -0.39
CA ASP A 99 7.35 4.07 -0.47
C ASP A 99 8.58 4.42 -1.32
N GLN A 100 9.41 5.30 -0.76
CA GLN A 100 10.64 5.78 -1.41
C GLN A 100 11.63 4.64 -1.78
N PRO A 101 11.83 3.60 -0.95
CA PRO A 101 12.75 2.51 -1.27
C PRO A 101 12.36 1.73 -2.54
N HIS A 102 11.07 1.54 -2.82
CA HIS A 102 10.59 0.71 -3.93
C HIS A 102 10.16 1.48 -5.18
N LYS A 103 10.54 2.76 -5.27
CA LYS A 103 10.09 3.65 -6.36
C LYS A 103 10.26 3.09 -7.77
N SER A 104 11.37 2.41 -8.03
CA SER A 104 11.69 1.89 -9.35
C SER A 104 10.78 0.71 -9.73
N GLN A 105 10.50 -0.19 -8.78
CA GLN A 105 9.55 -1.29 -9.00
C GLN A 105 8.14 -0.75 -9.21
N LEU A 106 7.68 0.16 -8.35
CA LEU A 106 6.37 0.79 -8.47
C LEU A 106 6.22 1.55 -9.79
N TYR A 107 7.26 2.26 -10.22
CA TYR A 107 7.25 2.93 -11.52
C TYR A 107 7.15 1.92 -12.68
N GLY A 108 7.82 0.78 -12.60
CA GLY A 108 7.66 -0.28 -13.60
C GLY A 108 6.24 -0.82 -13.69
N ILE A 109 5.56 -1.01 -12.55
CA ILE A 109 4.15 -1.40 -12.52
C ILE A 109 3.29 -0.34 -13.21
N ILE A 110 3.48 0.94 -12.87
CA ILE A 110 2.76 2.06 -13.48
C ILE A 110 2.97 2.07 -15.00
N MET A 111 4.21 1.90 -15.47
CA MET A 111 4.51 1.90 -16.90
C MET A 111 3.91 0.69 -17.62
N GLY A 112 3.85 -0.49 -16.96
CA GLY A 112 3.17 -1.67 -17.50
C GLY A 112 1.66 -1.46 -17.67
N LEU A 113 1.01 -0.85 -16.66
CA LEU A 113 -0.42 -0.47 -16.74
C LEU A 113 -0.67 0.61 -17.79
N TYR A 114 0.19 1.62 -17.86
CA TYR A 114 0.11 2.67 -18.86
C TYR A 114 0.24 2.11 -20.28
N ALA A 115 1.22 1.22 -20.51
CA ALA A 115 1.37 0.54 -21.79
C ALA A 115 0.10 -0.27 -22.08
N PHE A 116 -0.32 -1.13 -21.15
CA PHE A 116 -1.56 -1.89 -21.27
C PHE A 116 -2.78 -1.02 -21.60
N ARG A 117 -2.92 0.17 -21.01
CA ARG A 117 -4.02 1.10 -21.30
C ARG A 117 -3.90 1.77 -22.68
N SER A 118 -2.69 2.10 -23.11
CA SER A 118 -2.42 2.96 -24.28
C SER A 118 -2.03 2.23 -25.57
N SER A 119 -1.30 1.12 -25.48
CA SER A 119 -0.73 0.38 -26.63
C SER A 119 -1.61 -0.78 -27.10
N SER A 120 -2.40 -1.38 -26.20
CA SER A 120 -3.03 -2.68 -26.44
C SER A 120 -4.28 -2.65 -27.33
N GLY A 121 -4.80 -1.46 -27.67
CA GLY A 121 -6.11 -1.31 -28.30
C GLY A 121 -7.27 -1.88 -27.47
N THR A 122 -7.03 -2.20 -26.19
CA THR A 122 -7.99 -2.83 -25.28
C THR A 122 -9.07 -1.84 -24.86
N PHE A 123 -8.67 -0.60 -24.59
CA PHE A 123 -9.54 0.48 -24.12
C PHE A 123 -9.71 1.56 -25.19
N CYS A 124 -10.66 2.45 -24.96
CA CYS A 124 -10.89 3.59 -25.85
C CYS A 124 -10.98 4.90 -25.08
N GLY A 125 -10.54 5.99 -25.70
CA GLY A 125 -10.59 7.33 -25.11
C GLY A 125 -11.99 7.95 -25.12
N LYS A 126 -12.94 7.37 -25.86
CA LYS A 126 -14.38 7.69 -25.83
C LYS A 126 -15.19 6.51 -26.37
N PRO A 127 -16.46 6.33 -25.96
CA PRO A 127 -17.28 5.19 -26.38
C PRO A 127 -17.53 5.08 -27.89
N SER A 128 -17.35 6.14 -28.68
CA SER A 128 -17.59 6.10 -30.14
C SER A 128 -16.41 5.57 -30.96
N ASP A 129 -15.19 5.53 -30.41
CA ASP A 129 -13.96 5.23 -31.17
C ASP A 129 -13.22 4.01 -30.60
N CYS A 130 -13.97 2.97 -30.24
CA CYS A 130 -13.39 1.80 -29.61
C CYS A 130 -12.69 0.88 -30.63
N PRO A 131 -11.42 0.46 -30.41
CA PRO A 131 -10.68 -0.38 -31.37
C PRO A 131 -11.39 -1.72 -31.61
N ALA A 132 -11.14 -2.37 -32.76
CA ALA A 132 -11.70 -3.69 -33.04
C ALA A 132 -11.35 -4.71 -31.93
N ASN A 133 -12.28 -5.63 -31.68
CA ASN A 133 -12.35 -6.49 -30.50
C ASN A 133 -11.04 -7.21 -30.14
N VAL A 134 -10.71 -7.18 -28.84
CA VAL A 134 -9.79 -8.11 -28.18
C VAL A 134 -10.38 -9.51 -28.25
N THR A 135 -9.57 -10.53 -28.60
CA THR A 135 -10.07 -11.92 -28.65
C THR A 135 -10.47 -12.42 -27.27
N ASP A 136 -11.38 -13.40 -27.18
CA ASP A 136 -11.78 -13.99 -25.89
C ASP A 136 -10.60 -14.60 -25.13
N LEU A 137 -9.61 -15.15 -25.85
CA LEU A 137 -8.38 -15.67 -25.26
C LEU A 137 -7.54 -14.55 -24.61
N GLN A 138 -7.33 -13.45 -25.32
CA GLN A 138 -6.61 -12.28 -24.78
C GLN A 138 -7.35 -11.66 -23.60
N ARG A 139 -8.68 -11.58 -23.67
CA ARG A 139 -9.50 -11.11 -22.54
C ARG A 139 -9.35 -11.95 -21.29
N ALA A 140 -9.39 -13.28 -21.44
CA ALA A 140 -9.20 -14.20 -20.33
C ALA A 140 -7.81 -14.06 -19.72
N TYR A 141 -6.79 -13.90 -20.57
CA TYR A 141 -5.43 -13.62 -20.13
C TYR A 141 -5.35 -12.30 -19.35
N PHE A 142 -5.81 -11.18 -19.92
CA PHE A 142 -5.76 -9.88 -19.25
C PHE A 142 -6.56 -9.85 -17.95
N SER A 143 -7.76 -10.43 -17.94
CA SER A 143 -8.57 -10.57 -16.73
C SER A 143 -7.79 -11.29 -15.63
N THR A 144 -7.18 -12.44 -15.94
CA THR A 144 -6.42 -13.22 -14.97
C THR A 144 -5.17 -12.47 -14.49
N SER A 145 -4.45 -11.83 -15.41
CA SER A 145 -3.23 -11.08 -15.08
C SER A 145 -3.53 -9.83 -14.24
N LEU A 146 -4.58 -9.07 -14.57
CA LEU A 146 -4.99 -7.90 -13.80
C LEU A 146 -5.48 -8.29 -12.41
N GLU A 147 -6.29 -9.35 -12.30
CA GLU A 147 -6.75 -9.81 -10.99
C GLU A 147 -5.57 -10.33 -10.14
N SER A 148 -4.64 -11.07 -10.73
CA SER A 148 -3.42 -11.48 -10.03
C SER A 148 -2.57 -10.27 -9.63
N LEU A 149 -2.44 -9.25 -10.48
CA LEU A 149 -1.72 -8.03 -10.17
C LEU A 149 -2.36 -7.28 -9.00
N ALA A 150 -3.69 -7.14 -9.03
CA ALA A 150 -4.49 -6.51 -7.98
C ALA A 150 -4.23 -7.17 -6.63
N PHE A 151 -4.35 -8.50 -6.55
CA PHE A 151 -4.08 -9.24 -5.33
C PHE A 151 -2.64 -9.11 -4.85
N LYS A 152 -1.66 -9.09 -5.77
CA LYS A 152 -0.24 -8.98 -5.41
C LYS A 152 0.10 -7.62 -4.81
N VAL A 153 -0.35 -6.52 -5.42
CA VAL A 153 -0.14 -5.18 -4.84
C VAL A 153 -0.89 -5.04 -3.52
N TYR A 154 -2.14 -5.50 -3.45
CA TYR A 154 -2.91 -5.48 -2.20
C TYR A 154 -2.19 -6.23 -1.09
N ASN A 155 -1.76 -7.47 -1.33
CA ASN A 155 -1.09 -8.29 -0.32
C ASN A 155 0.25 -7.67 0.07
N ALA A 156 1.02 -7.14 -0.89
CA ALA A 156 2.27 -6.47 -0.60
C ALA A 156 2.10 -5.39 0.48
N TYR A 157 1.06 -4.57 0.39
CA TYR A 157 0.84 -3.46 1.34
C TYR A 157 -0.10 -3.77 2.50
N SER A 158 -0.88 -4.84 2.46
CA SER A 158 -1.86 -5.18 3.51
C SER A 158 -1.50 -6.40 4.34
N ASN A 159 -0.53 -7.24 3.93
CA ASN A 159 -0.21 -8.49 4.62
C ASN A 159 0.26 -8.26 6.07
N TYR A 160 0.85 -7.10 6.38
CA TYR A 160 1.19 -6.77 7.78
C TYR A 160 -0.05 -6.83 8.69
N ARG A 161 -1.25 -6.53 8.17
CA ARG A 161 -2.54 -6.59 8.90
C ARG A 161 -2.83 -8.00 9.42
N ASN A 162 -2.39 -9.05 8.72
CA ASN A 162 -2.57 -10.45 9.14
C ASN A 162 -1.78 -10.78 10.41
N TYR A 163 -0.65 -10.11 10.62
CA TYR A 163 0.16 -10.27 11.82
C TYR A 163 -0.34 -9.40 12.99
N THR A 164 -1.43 -8.66 12.75
CA THR A 164 -1.91 -7.61 13.63
C THR A 164 -3.44 -7.54 13.65
N SER A 165 -4.09 -8.52 14.30
CA SER A 165 -5.49 -8.36 14.72
C SER A 165 -5.53 -7.59 16.06
N SER A 166 -6.60 -6.85 16.42
CA SER A 166 -7.91 -7.46 16.68
C SER A 166 -9.08 -6.45 16.90
N ILE A 167 -9.26 -5.42 16.06
CA ILE A 167 -10.29 -4.34 16.24
C ILE A 167 -9.95 -3.43 17.47
N SER A 168 -10.14 -2.10 17.47
CA SER A 168 -10.67 -1.16 16.45
C SER A 168 -9.72 0.02 16.24
N GLY A 169 -9.39 0.32 14.97
CA GLY A 169 -8.75 1.58 14.57
C GLY A 169 -8.00 1.60 13.22
N VAL A 170 -7.71 0.42 12.65
CA VAL A 170 -6.99 0.17 11.38
C VAL A 170 -5.51 0.53 11.43
N GLY A 171 -4.71 -0.50 11.74
CA GLY A 171 -3.26 -0.50 11.65
C GLY A 171 -2.62 -1.53 12.58
N PRO A 172 -1.33 -1.84 12.41
CA PRO A 172 -0.68 -2.80 13.28
C PRO A 172 -0.61 -2.20 14.70
N PRO A 173 -0.77 -2.98 15.81
CA PRO A 173 -0.59 -2.45 17.15
C PRO A 173 0.71 -1.67 17.21
N PHE A 174 0.74 -0.59 17.99
CA PHE A 174 1.95 0.21 18.10
C PHE A 174 3.18 -0.58 18.58
N TRP A 175 2.98 -1.75 19.19
CA TRP A 175 4.03 -2.67 19.60
C TRP A 175 4.51 -3.64 18.51
N TYR A 176 3.86 -3.67 17.34
CA TYR A 176 4.21 -4.57 16.26
C TYR A 176 5.62 -4.27 15.78
N SER A 177 6.46 -5.30 15.72
CA SER A 177 7.87 -5.26 15.36
C SER A 177 8.23 -6.21 14.21
N GLY A 178 7.23 -6.73 13.50
CA GLY A 178 7.46 -7.56 12.33
C GLY A 178 7.88 -6.76 11.10
N PRO A 179 7.95 -7.41 9.93
CA PRO A 179 8.37 -6.76 8.69
C PRO A 179 7.48 -5.55 8.34
N ALA A 180 8.12 -4.48 7.87
CA ALA A 180 7.39 -3.36 7.28
C ALA A 180 6.83 -3.77 5.92
N PRO A 181 5.65 -3.27 5.51
CA PRO A 181 5.25 -3.34 4.11
C PRO A 181 6.25 -2.55 3.23
N PRO A 182 6.40 -2.91 1.96
CA PRO A 182 5.70 -4.01 1.26
C PRO A 182 6.27 -5.40 1.56
N ASP A 183 5.48 -6.45 1.34
CA ASP A 183 6.02 -7.79 1.09
C ASP A 183 6.80 -7.78 -0.24
N GLU A 184 8.13 -7.87 -0.14
CA GLU A 184 9.07 -7.79 -1.26
C GLU A 184 8.77 -8.79 -2.37
N ARG A 185 8.31 -9.99 -2.01
CA ARG A 185 8.03 -11.04 -2.99
C ARG A 185 6.77 -10.71 -3.75
N ASP A 186 5.71 -10.32 -3.05
CA ASP A 186 4.46 -9.96 -3.71
C ASP A 186 4.62 -8.71 -4.58
N LEU A 187 5.41 -7.72 -4.16
CA LEU A 187 5.70 -6.54 -4.98
C LEU A 187 6.53 -6.89 -6.22
N GLN A 188 7.52 -7.78 -6.10
CA GLN A 188 8.30 -8.23 -7.25
C GLN A 188 7.49 -9.09 -8.23
N ASP A 189 6.58 -9.92 -7.72
CA ASP A 189 5.62 -10.67 -8.54
C ASP A 189 4.67 -9.71 -9.27
N ALA A 190 4.15 -8.68 -8.60
CA ALA A 190 3.33 -7.63 -9.19
C ALA A 190 4.05 -6.92 -10.34
N TYR A 191 5.31 -6.52 -10.13
CA TYR A 191 6.16 -5.94 -11.17
C TYR A 191 6.26 -6.84 -12.40
N THR A 192 6.52 -8.12 -12.17
CA THR A 192 6.70 -9.10 -13.25
C THR A 192 5.42 -9.28 -14.07
N ILE A 193 4.27 -9.34 -13.40
CA ILE A 193 2.96 -9.40 -14.07
C ILE A 193 2.70 -8.15 -14.89
N ALA A 194 2.92 -6.96 -14.31
CA ALA A 194 2.63 -5.69 -14.97
C ALA A 194 3.48 -5.48 -16.22
N VAL A 195 4.77 -5.85 -16.19
CA VAL A 195 5.64 -5.80 -17.38
C VAL A 195 5.19 -6.80 -18.45
N GLY A 196 4.57 -7.91 -18.08
CA GLY A 196 4.01 -8.89 -18.99
C GLY A 196 2.64 -8.53 -19.60
N LEU A 197 2.02 -7.41 -19.20
CA LEU A 197 0.72 -6.99 -19.76
C LEU A 197 0.82 -6.43 -21.19
N ASP A 198 2.00 -6.01 -21.63
CA ASP A 198 2.28 -5.43 -22.96
C ASP A 198 2.86 -6.46 -23.96
N SER A 199 3.08 -7.71 -23.52
CA SER A 199 3.65 -8.81 -24.32
C SER A 199 2.60 -9.81 -24.79
#